data_AF-A0A9P6S2K7-F1
#
_entry.id   AF-A0A9P6S2K7-F1
#
_cell.length_a   1.000
_cell.length_b   1.000
_cell.length_c   1.000
_cell.angle_alpha   90.00
_cell.angle_beta   90.00
_cell.angle_gamma   90.00
#
_symmetry.space_group_name_H-M   'P 1'
#
loop_
_entity.id
_entity.type
_entity.pdbx_description
1 polymer ?
#
loop_
_entity_poly.entity_id
_entity_poly.type
_entity_poly.pdbx_seq_one_letter_code
_entity_poly.pdbx_strand_id
1 'polypeptide(L)'
;TTFKNEVYSDLYGERGVLMGAIQGLFRAQYEVLRAKGHTPSEAFNETVEEATQSLYPLIGANGMDWMYANCSTTAQRGALDWAGPFFKATKPIFEELYESVANGSETRRSLTKNSTPNYRAELEDAGTTSHK
;
A
#
# COMPACT_ATOMS: atom_id res chain seq x y z
N THR A 1 4.26 17.34 17.96
CA THR A 1 3.69 16.03 18.34
C THR A 1 4.32 15.55 19.64
N THR A 2 3.73 14.59 20.35
CA THR A 2 4.39 13.91 21.49
C THR A 2 5.15 12.68 20.98
N PHE A 3 6.11 12.15 21.75
CA PHE A 3 6.82 10.91 21.38
C PHE A 3 5.86 9.75 21.11
N LYS A 4 4.87 9.55 21.99
CA LYS A 4 3.85 8.50 21.82
C LYS A 4 3.09 8.66 20.50
N ASN A 5 2.66 9.87 20.18
CA ASN A 5 1.86 10.12 18.97
C ASN A 5 2.70 9.94 17.71
N GLU A 6 3.96 10.38 17.73
CA GLU A 6 4.90 10.18 16.62
C GLU A 6 5.11 8.69 16.35
N VAL A 7 5.51 7.92 17.36
CA VAL A 7 5.75 6.47 17.24
C VAL A 7 4.52 5.74 16.72
N TYR A 8 3.34 6.06 17.25
CA TYR A 8 2.11 5.40 16.78
C TYR A 8 1.79 5.78 15.34
N SER A 9 1.89 7.06 14.98
CA SER A 9 1.56 7.52 13.64
C SER A 9 2.54 6.99 12.59
N ASP A 10 3.83 6.92 12.92
CA ASP A 10 4.88 6.49 12.00
C ASP A 10 4.78 4.98 11.75
N LEU A 11 4.77 4.17 12.81
CA LEU A 11 4.68 2.71 12.70
C LEU A 11 3.37 2.27 12.03
N TYR A 12 2.26 2.95 12.34
CA TYR A 12 0.98 2.70 11.68
C TYR A 12 0.99 3.15 10.21
N GLY A 13 1.60 4.30 9.91
CA GLY A 13 1.70 4.84 8.56
C GLY A 13 2.47 3.94 7.61
N GLU A 14 3.67 3.50 8.01
CA GLU A 14 4.53 2.64 7.19
C GLU A 14 3.91 1.28 6.91
N ARG A 15 3.33 0.64 7.94
CA ARG A 15 2.64 -0.67 7.79
C ARG A 15 1.32 -0.54 7.04
N GLY A 16 0.67 0.61 7.17
CA GLY A 16 -0.57 0.93 6.49
C GLY A 16 -0.29 1.45 5.09
N VAL A 17 -0.60 2.72 4.86
CA VAL A 17 -0.65 3.30 3.51
C VAL A 17 0.73 3.41 2.85
N LEU A 18 1.80 3.71 3.60
CA LEU A 18 3.06 4.11 2.96
C LEU A 18 3.84 2.93 2.36
N MET A 19 3.76 1.72 2.94
CA MET A 19 4.45 0.54 2.40
C MET A 19 3.53 -0.67 2.26
N GLY A 20 2.88 -1.11 3.35
CA GLY A 20 2.16 -2.39 3.37
C GLY A 20 0.98 -2.44 2.39
N ALA A 21 0.11 -1.43 2.43
CA ALA A 21 -1.07 -1.34 1.57
C ALA A 21 -0.68 -1.18 0.10
N ILE A 22 0.27 -0.30 -0.23
CA ILE A 22 0.68 -0.12 -1.64
C ILE A 22 1.31 -1.38 -2.22
N GLN A 23 2.14 -2.10 -1.46
CA GLN A 23 2.73 -3.37 -1.90
C GLN A 23 1.62 -4.40 -2.18
N GLY A 24 0.66 -4.54 -1.26
CA GLY A 24 -0.45 -5.47 -1.41
C GLY A 24 -1.37 -5.14 -2.59
N LEU A 25 -1.74 -3.86 -2.74
CA LEU A 25 -2.63 -3.39 -3.79
C LEU A 25 -1.99 -3.53 -5.19
N PHE A 26 -0.75 -3.06 -5.35
CA PHE A 26 -0.03 -3.16 -6.62
C PHE A 26 0.16 -4.62 -7.02
N ARG A 27 0.59 -5.48 -6.09
CA ARG A 27 0.76 -6.91 -6.36
C ARG A 27 -0.56 -7.58 -6.76
N ALA A 28 -1.64 -7.33 -6.02
CA ALA A 28 -2.94 -7.96 -6.29
C ALA A 28 -3.45 -7.61 -7.70
N GLN A 29 -3.42 -6.33 -8.09
CA GLN A 29 -3.85 -5.92 -9.42
C GLN A 29 -2.90 -6.44 -10.51
N TYR A 30 -1.58 -6.40 -10.27
CA TYR A 30 -0.58 -6.94 -11.20
C TYR A 30 -0.84 -8.42 -11.49
N GLU A 31 -0.99 -9.25 -10.45
CA GLU A 31 -1.26 -10.69 -10.60
C GLU A 31 -2.55 -10.96 -11.38
N VAL A 32 -3.62 -10.18 -11.14
CA VAL A 32 -4.88 -10.29 -11.88
C VAL A 32 -4.69 -9.95 -13.36
N LEU A 33 -4.00 -8.84 -13.68
CA LEU A 33 -3.71 -8.46 -15.08
C LEU A 33 -2.89 -9.54 -15.78
N ARG A 34 -1.87 -10.08 -15.12
CA ARG A 34 -1.03 -11.17 -15.66
C ARG A 34 -1.85 -12.43 -15.90
N ALA A 35 -2.72 -12.81 -14.97
CA ALA A 35 -3.61 -13.96 -15.12
C ALA A 35 -4.64 -13.79 -16.26
N LYS A 36 -4.90 -12.55 -16.69
CA LYS A 36 -5.78 -12.21 -17.81
C LYS A 36 -5.05 -12.00 -19.14
N GLY A 37 -3.74 -12.26 -19.18
CA GLY A 37 -2.95 -12.25 -20.41
C GLY A 37 -2.29 -10.91 -20.77
N HIS A 38 -2.43 -9.89 -19.93
CA HIS A 38 -1.68 -8.64 -20.10
C HIS A 38 -0.19 -8.89 -19.95
N THR A 39 0.64 -8.21 -20.72
CA THR A 39 2.10 -8.31 -20.64
C THR A 39 2.63 -7.81 -19.28
N PRO A 40 3.87 -8.19 -18.89
CA PRO A 40 4.49 -7.64 -17.69
C PRO A 40 4.58 -6.11 -17.69
N SER A 41 4.83 -5.50 -18.86
CA SER A 41 4.94 -4.04 -18.98
C SER A 41 3.60 -3.36 -18.81
N GLU A 42 2.53 -3.85 -19.46
CA GLU A 42 1.18 -3.29 -19.28
C GLU A 42 0.74 -3.41 -17.82
N ALA A 43 0.92 -4.58 -17.20
CA ALA A 43 0.54 -4.79 -15.82
C ALA A 43 1.34 -3.91 -14.85
N PHE A 44 2.62 -3.64 -15.12
CA PHE A 44 3.44 -2.73 -14.32
C PHE A 44 3.01 -1.27 -14.51
N ASN A 45 2.72 -0.87 -15.75
CA ASN A 45 2.35 0.51 -16.06
C ASN A 45 1.04 0.89 -15.39
N GLU A 46 0.01 0.04 -15.54
CA GLU A 46 -1.35 0.21 -15.01
C GLU A 46 -1.47 0.01 -13.48
N THR A 47 -0.36 -0.27 -12.80
CA THR A 47 -0.34 -0.45 -11.33
C THR A 47 0.65 0.47 -10.64
N VAL A 48 1.92 0.44 -11.05
CA VAL A 48 3.00 1.14 -10.36
C VAL A 48 3.40 2.43 -11.08
N GLU A 49 3.63 2.39 -12.39
CA GLU A 49 4.18 3.53 -13.12
C GLU A 49 3.20 4.70 -13.16
N GLU A 50 1.97 4.48 -13.61
CA GLU A 50 0.97 5.55 -13.68
C GLU A 50 0.65 6.12 -12.29
N ALA A 51 0.50 5.24 -11.30
CA ALA A 51 0.25 5.67 -9.93
C ALA A 51 1.37 6.57 -9.40
N THR A 52 2.63 6.14 -9.50
CA THR A 52 3.75 6.82 -8.85
C THR A 52 4.34 7.99 -9.64
N GLN A 53 4.35 7.91 -10.97
CA GLN A 53 4.95 8.93 -11.83
C GLN A 53 3.95 10.01 -12.25
N SER A 54 2.66 9.68 -12.32
CA SER A 54 1.64 10.61 -12.82
C SER A 54 0.64 11.02 -11.74
N LEU A 55 -0.06 10.07 -11.13
CA LEU A 55 -1.23 10.38 -10.30
C LEU A 55 -0.86 10.84 -8.89
N TYR A 56 0.02 10.13 -8.19
CA TYR A 56 0.41 10.46 -6.82
C TYR A 56 1.11 11.83 -6.71
N PRO A 57 1.97 12.25 -7.64
CA PRO A 57 2.50 13.62 -7.62
C PRO A 57 1.40 14.69 -7.68
N LEU A 58 0.36 14.47 -8.49
CA LEU A 58 -0.78 15.38 -8.60
C LEU A 58 -1.66 15.37 -7.33
N ILE A 59 -1.87 14.20 -6.72
CA ILE A 59 -2.56 14.08 -5.42
C ILE A 59 -1.75 14.79 -4.33
N GLY A 60 -0.44 14.62 -4.30
CA GLY A 60 0.44 15.28 -3.34
C GLY A 60 0.44 16.81 -3.49
N ALA A 61 0.37 17.31 -4.74
CA ALA A 61 0.35 18.73 -5.02
C ALA A 61 -1.02 19.39 -4.75
N ASN A 62 -2.12 18.72 -5.12
CA ASN A 62 -3.44 19.35 -5.20
C ASN A 62 -4.53 18.68 -4.35
N GLY A 63 -4.25 17.50 -3.77
CA GLY A 63 -5.21 16.70 -3.02
C GLY A 63 -6.10 15.81 -3.89
N MET A 64 -6.80 14.87 -3.24
CA MET A 64 -7.65 13.88 -3.91
C MET A 64 -8.92 14.50 -4.53
N ASP A 65 -9.50 15.51 -3.88
CA ASP A 65 -10.68 16.21 -4.41
C ASP A 65 -10.38 16.89 -5.75
N TRP A 66 -9.19 17.49 -5.88
CA TRP A 66 -8.72 18.04 -7.14
C TRP A 66 -8.53 16.95 -8.19
N MET A 67 -7.93 15.81 -7.81
CA MET A 67 -7.77 14.67 -8.72
C MET A 67 -9.11 14.18 -9.26
N TYR A 68 -10.12 14.03 -8.40
CA TYR A 68 -11.47 13.64 -8.84
C TYR A 68 -12.08 14.66 -9.80
N ALA A 69 -11.91 15.95 -9.55
CA ALA A 69 -12.45 17.01 -10.41
C ALA A 69 -11.73 17.13 -11.77
N ASN A 70 -10.48 16.67 -11.87
CA ASN A 70 -9.62 16.86 -13.05
C ASN A 70 -9.31 15.56 -13.82
N CYS A 71 -9.93 14.44 -13.44
CA CYS A 71 -9.88 13.20 -14.21
C CYS A 71 -11.06 13.11 -15.20
N SER A 72 -10.96 12.18 -16.17
CA SER A 72 -12.05 11.94 -17.11
C SER A 72 -13.32 11.49 -16.39
N THR A 73 -14.49 11.74 -16.97
CA THR A 73 -15.78 11.30 -16.38
C THR A 73 -15.84 9.79 -16.15
N THR A 74 -15.22 9.01 -17.03
CA THR A 74 -15.08 7.55 -16.88
C THR A 74 -14.21 7.17 -15.68
N ALA A 75 -13.06 7.81 -15.52
CA ALA A 75 -12.16 7.55 -14.39
C ALA A 75 -12.79 7.99 -13.06
N GLN A 76 -13.42 9.16 -13.04
CA GLN A 76 -14.13 9.68 -11.86
C GLN A 76 -15.21 8.70 -11.41
N ARG A 77 -16.05 8.26 -12.34
CA ARG A 77 -17.15 7.34 -12.03
C ARG A 77 -16.63 5.99 -11.54
N GLY A 78 -15.63 5.42 -12.22
CA GLY A 78 -15.01 4.16 -11.81
C GLY A 78 -14.41 4.24 -10.42
N ALA A 79 -13.68 5.31 -10.11
CA ALA A 79 -13.09 5.48 -8.79
C ALA A 79 -14.16 5.57 -7.68
N LEU A 80 -15.26 6.29 -7.91
CA LEU A 80 -16.38 6.36 -6.95
C LEU A 80 -17.10 5.03 -6.75
N ASP A 81 -17.33 4.27 -7.82
CA ASP A 81 -18.00 2.97 -7.75
C ASP A 81 -17.15 1.94 -6.98
N TRP A 82 -15.82 1.99 -7.11
CA TRP A 82 -14.90 1.03 -6.49
C TRP A 82 -14.33 1.48 -5.13
N ALA A 83 -14.35 2.77 -4.79
CA ALA A 83 -13.86 3.27 -3.50
C ALA A 83 -14.60 2.63 -2.30
N GLY A 84 -15.92 2.42 -2.41
CA GLY A 84 -16.72 1.79 -1.35
C GLY A 84 -16.30 0.34 -1.04
N PRO A 85 -16.22 -0.55 -2.04
CA PRO A 85 -15.65 -1.89 -1.88
C PRO A 85 -14.24 -1.90 -1.27
N PHE A 86 -13.32 -1.07 -1.75
CA PHE A 86 -11.97 -0.98 -1.19
C PHE A 86 -11.98 -0.53 0.28
N PHE A 87 -12.79 0.48 0.63
CA PHE A 87 -12.94 0.93 2.01
C PHE A 87 -13.44 -0.20 2.92
N LYS A 88 -14.48 -0.92 2.50
CA LYS A 88 -15.04 -2.04 3.29
C LYS A 88 -14.02 -3.16 3.52
N ALA A 89 -13.18 -3.45 2.52
CA ALA A 89 -12.15 -4.48 2.64
C ALA A 89 -10.98 -4.02 3.53
N THR A 90 -10.59 -2.74 3.46
CA THR A 90 -9.36 -2.23 4.08
C THR A 90 -9.57 -1.65 5.47
N LYS A 91 -10.74 -1.09 5.78
CA LYS A 91 -11.03 -0.46 7.08
C LYS A 91 -10.81 -1.43 8.27
N PRO A 92 -11.26 -2.69 8.24
CA PRO A 92 -10.98 -3.65 9.32
C PRO A 92 -9.48 -3.96 9.47
N ILE A 93 -8.75 -4.04 8.34
CA ILE A 93 -7.29 -4.27 8.34
C ILE A 93 -6.57 -3.11 9.02
N PHE A 94 -6.99 -1.88 8.72
CA PHE A 94 -6.43 -0.69 9.35
C PHE A 94 -6.76 -0.58 10.84
N GLU A 95 -7.93 -1.05 11.28
CA GLU A 95 -8.28 -1.12 12.69
C GLU A 95 -7.42 -2.15 13.43
N GLU A 96 -7.27 -3.35 12.88
CA GLU A 96 -6.38 -4.38 13.44
C GLU A 96 -4.93 -3.89 13.51
N LEU A 97 -4.45 -3.25 12.45
CA LEU A 97 -3.09 -2.73 12.39
C LEU A 97 -2.87 -1.66 13.47
N TYR A 98 -3.80 -0.72 13.64
CA TYR A 98 -3.68 0.30 14.68
C TYR A 98 -3.58 -0.33 16.08
N GLU A 99 -4.44 -1.31 16.37
CA GLU A 99 -4.39 -2.02 17.66
C GLU A 99 -3.07 -2.76 17.86
N SER A 100 -2.53 -3.41 16.82
CA SER A 100 -1.25 -4.11 16.89
C SER A 100 -0.05 -3.19 17.18
N VAL A 101 -0.10 -1.95 16.72
CA VAL A 101 0.89 -0.91 17.04
C VAL A 101 0.68 -0.41 18.47
N ALA A 102 -0.57 -0.06 18.82
CA ALA A 102 -0.91 0.49 20.13
C ALA A 102 -0.56 -0.47 21.29
N ASN A 103 -0.79 -1.77 21.10
CA ASN A 103 -0.49 -2.81 22.08
C ASN A 103 0.98 -3.32 22.04
N GLY A 104 1.81 -2.75 21.15
CA GLY A 104 3.24 -3.03 21.01
C GLY A 104 3.59 -4.38 20.38
N SER A 105 2.61 -5.09 19.82
CA SER A 105 2.87 -6.38 19.15
C SER A 105 3.74 -6.22 17.92
N GLU A 106 3.51 -5.15 17.14
CA GLU A 106 4.35 -4.85 15.99
C GLU A 106 5.80 -4.56 16.37
N THR A 107 6.02 -3.76 17.42
CA THR A 107 7.37 -3.48 17.91
C THR A 107 8.07 -4.75 18.39
N ARG A 108 7.39 -5.62 19.16
CA ARG A 108 7.95 -6.90 19.58
C ARG A 108 8.32 -7.77 18.38
N ARG A 109 7.42 -7.88 17.40
CA ARG A 109 7.64 -8.66 16.18
C ARG A 109 8.85 -8.16 15.39
N SER A 110 8.97 -6.85 15.17
CA SER A 110 10.12 -6.24 14.48
C SER A 110 11.42 -6.51 15.23
N LEU A 111 11.45 -6.32 16.55
CA LEU A 111 12.64 -6.60 17.36
C LEU A 111 13.05 -8.08 17.28
N THR A 112 12.10 -9.00 17.43
CA THR A 112 12.37 -10.44 17.35
C THR A 112 12.90 -10.83 15.98
N LYS A 113 12.25 -10.37 14.89
CA LYS A 113 12.66 -10.69 13.52
C LYS A 113 14.02 -10.13 13.15
N ASN A 114 14.30 -8.86 13.48
CA ASN A 114 15.58 -8.23 13.19
C ASN A 114 16.74 -8.82 14.02
N SER A 115 16.43 -9.55 15.09
CA SER A 115 17.42 -10.20 15.96
C SER A 115 17.75 -11.63 15.54
N THR A 116 17.09 -12.19 14.51
CA THR A 116 17.42 -13.55 14.05
C THR A 116 18.75 -13.54 13.27
N PRO A 117 19.62 -14.55 13.45
CA PRO A 117 20.90 -14.62 12.72
C PRO A 117 20.74 -14.63 11.19
N ASN A 118 19.59 -15.12 10.71
CA ASN A 118 19.29 -15.29 9.29
C ASN A 118 18.41 -14.17 8.73
N TYR A 119 18.18 -13.09 9.47
CA TYR A 119 17.23 -12.02 9.07
C TYR A 119 17.45 -11.52 7.64
N ARG A 120 18.71 -11.29 7.22
CA ARG A 120 19.02 -10.83 5.85
C ARG A 120 18.61 -11.84 4.77
N ALA A 121 18.90 -13.12 4.98
CA ALA A 121 18.53 -14.16 4.04
C ALA A 121 17.00 -14.35 3.98
N GLU A 122 16.32 -14.31 5.13
CA GLU A 122 14.85 -14.35 5.19
C GLU A 122 14.20 -13.15 4.50
N LEU A 123 14.79 -11.95 4.63
CA LEU A 123 14.30 -10.73 4.00
C LEU A 123 14.46 -10.76 2.47
N GLU A 124 15.61 -11.23 1.99
CA GLU A 124 15.88 -11.41 0.56
C GLU A 124 14.94 -12.44 -0.08
N ASP A 125 14.63 -13.54 0.61
CA ASP A 125 13.68 -14.54 0.15
C ASP A 125 12.22 -14.00 0.15
N ALA A 126 11.84 -13.26 1.20
CA ALA A 126 10.53 -12.61 1.27
C ALA A 126 10.35 -11.55 0.15
N GLY A 127 11.42 -10.83 -0.18
CA GLY A 127 11.44 -9.81 -1.23
C GLY A 127 11.49 -10.36 -2.65
N THR A 128 11.99 -11.58 -2.86
CA THR A 128 12.15 -12.17 -4.21
C THR A 128 10.88 -12.85 -4.75
N THR A 129 9.83 -13.03 -3.94
CA THR A 129 8.51 -13.48 -4.45
C THR A 129 7.74 -12.41 -5.24
N SER A 130 8.22 -11.17 -5.23
CA SER A 130 7.84 -10.14 -6.19
C SER A 130 9.12 -9.65 -6.83
N HIS A 131 9.50 -10.11 -8.04
CA HIS A 131 10.05 -9.26 -9.09
C HIS A 131 10.43 -10.08 -10.35
N LYS A 132 9.80 -9.65 -11.46
CA LYS A 132 10.03 -9.94 -12.89
C LYS A 132 9.49 -11.24 -13.47
#